data_AF-A0A7G9NYW8-F1
#
_entry.id   AF-A0A7G9NYW8-F1
#
_cell.length_a   1.000
_cell.length_b   1.000
_cell.length_c   1.000
_cell.angle_alpha   90.00
_cell.angle_beta   90.00
_cell.angle_gamma   90.00
#
_symmetry.space_group_name_H-M   'P 1'
#
loop_
_entity.id
_entity.type
_entity.pdbx_description
1 polymer ?
#
loop_
_entity_poly.entity_id
_entity_poly.type
_entity_poly.pdbx_seq_one_letter_code
_entity_poly.pdbx_strand_id
1 'polypeptide(L)'
;MATAFDDETYGQRWQVETVMFMLKRHFGSALTSRKYQTRRREMNLRAVTHNLMILRFAELFYRAFLTPYLPLQGIPDTLSSLIFSKRLSKR
;
A
#
# COMPACT_ATOMS: atom_id res chain seq x y z
N MET A 1 9.03 39.71 2.61
CA MET A 1 7.86 38.82 2.75
C MET A 1 7.84 37.91 1.54
N ALA A 2 7.87 36.59 1.71
CA ALA A 2 7.69 35.68 0.58
C ALA A 2 6.23 35.77 0.13
N THR A 3 5.98 36.23 -1.10
CA THR A 3 4.66 36.58 -1.62
C THR A 3 3.99 35.47 -2.45
N ALA A 4 4.68 34.35 -2.69
CA ALA A 4 4.15 33.20 -3.42
C ALA A 4 4.08 32.00 -2.48
N PHE A 5 2.92 31.80 -1.86
CA PHE A 5 2.61 30.59 -1.12
C PHE A 5 1.96 29.60 -2.09
N ASP A 6 2.51 28.39 -2.17
CA ASP A 6 1.99 27.34 -3.03
C ASP A 6 0.93 26.53 -2.28
N ASP A 7 -0.33 26.91 -2.50
CA ASP A 7 -1.50 26.25 -1.91
C ASP A 7 -1.64 24.80 -2.35
N GLU A 8 -1.19 24.44 -3.55
CA GLU A 8 -1.26 23.06 -4.06
C GLU A 8 -0.32 22.15 -3.29
N THR A 9 0.95 22.57 -3.12
CA THR A 9 1.93 21.83 -2.32
C THR A 9 1.53 21.79 -0.85
N TYR A 10 1.01 22.89 -0.30
CA TYR A 10 0.54 22.93 1.09
C TYR A 10 -0.66 22.00 1.30
N GLY A 11 -1.54 21.89 0.30
CA GLY A 11 -2.66 20.97 0.28
C GLY A 11 -2.25 19.49 0.39
N GLN A 12 -1.01 19.11 0.06
CA GLN A 12 -0.52 17.73 0.21
C GLN A 12 0.00 17.40 1.61
N ARG A 13 0.01 18.36 2.55
CA ARG A 13 0.46 18.16 3.93
C ARG A 13 -0.24 16.99 4.64
N TRP A 14 -1.54 16.79 4.39
CA TRP A 14 -2.31 15.70 5.01
C TRP A 14 -1.75 14.30 4.67
N GLN A 15 -1.03 14.16 3.54
CA GLN A 15 -0.39 12.89 3.18
C GLN A 15 0.71 12.53 4.16
N VAL A 16 1.57 13.49 4.52
CA VAL A 16 2.62 13.30 5.54
C VAL A 16 2.03 12.96 6.90
N GLU A 17 0.94 13.64 7.29
CA GLU A 17 0.27 13.37 8.56
C GLU A 17 -0.34 11.96 8.59
N THR A 18 -0.91 11.52 7.46
CA THR A 18 -1.46 10.17 7.28
C THR A 18 -0.36 9.11 7.37
N VAL A 19 0.76 9.29 6.67
CA VAL A 19 1.91 8.36 6.75
C VAL A 19 2.44 8.28 8.18
N MET A 20 2.57 9.42 8.87
CA MET A 20 3.07 9.44 10.23
C MET A 20 2.11 8.82 11.24
N PHE A 21 0.80 8.95 11.00
CA PHE A 21 -0.23 8.23 11.75
C PHE A 21 -0.13 6.72 11.51
N MET A 22 -0.02 6.26 10.25
CA MET A 22 0.11 4.84 9.91
C MET A 22 1.37 4.23 10.53
N LEU A 23 2.52 4.92 10.47
CA LEU A 23 3.75 4.46 11.11
C LEU A 23 3.57 4.25 12.62
N LYS A 24 2.90 5.17 13.32
CA LYS A 24 2.62 5.02 14.77
C LYS A 24 1.62 3.91 15.06
N ARG A 25 0.64 3.68 14.19
CA ARG A 25 -0.35 2.61 14.33
C ARG A 25 0.27 1.22 14.16
N HIS A 26 1.18 1.06 13.20
CA HIS A 26 1.79 -0.24 12.90
C HIS A 26 3.02 -0.57 13.76
N PHE A 27 3.83 0.43 14.11
CA PHE A 27 5.11 0.22 14.82
C PHE A 27 5.14 0.81 16.23
N GLY A 28 4.03 1.38 16.70
CA GLY A 28 3.95 2.06 17.99
C GLY A 28 4.55 3.47 17.98
N SER A 29 4.20 4.26 19.00
CA SER A 29 4.58 5.68 19.11
C SER A 29 6.01 5.90 19.63
N ALA A 30 6.61 4.94 20.32
CA ALA A 30 7.93 5.06 20.93
C ALA A 30 9.02 4.36 20.11
N LEU A 31 10.23 4.91 20.14
CA LEU A 31 11.45 4.25 19.64
C LEU A 31 12.12 3.52 20.80
N THR A 32 12.53 2.28 20.58
CA THR A 32 13.17 1.46 21.63
C THR A 32 14.64 1.85 21.84
N SER A 33 15.28 2.37 20.79
CA SER A 33 16.69 2.76 20.79
C SER A 33 17.01 3.97 21.69
N ARG A 34 18.07 3.87 22.52
CA ARG A 34 18.56 4.98 23.35
C ARG A 34 19.55 5.91 22.65
N LYS A 35 20.39 5.39 21.73
CA LYS A 35 21.38 6.19 20.99
C LYS A 35 20.72 6.91 19.80
N TYR A 36 21.19 8.11 19.48
CA TYR A 36 20.63 8.91 18.37
C TYR A 36 20.78 8.21 17.01
N GLN A 37 21.97 7.68 16.72
CA GLN A 37 22.22 6.98 15.45
C GLN A 37 21.33 5.75 15.27
N THR A 38 21.08 5.00 16.35
CA THR A 38 20.20 3.82 16.28
C THR A 38 18.74 4.21 16.15
N ARG A 39 18.28 5.30 16.79
CA ARG A 39 16.94 5.88 16.56
C ARG A 39 16.73 6.29 15.10
N ARG A 40 17.72 6.93 14.46
CA ARG A 40 17.64 7.30 13.05
C ARG A 40 17.51 6.07 12.14
N ARG A 41 18.31 5.04 12.40
CA ARG A 41 18.23 3.76 11.66
C ARG A 41 16.89 3.06 11.88
N GLU A 42 16.39 3.06 13.12
CA GLU A 42 15.09 2.49 13.47
C GLU A 42 13.95 3.20 12.72
N MET A 43 13.98 4.54 12.63
CA MET A 43 13.00 5.30 11.87
C MET A 43 13.06 5.01 10.36
N ASN A 44 14.27 4.94 9.79
CA ASN A 44 14.45 4.56 8.38
C ASN A 44 13.94 3.15 8.11
N LEU A 45 14.21 2.20 9.00
CA LEU A 45 13.74 0.82 8.86
C LEU A 45 12.21 0.76 8.88
N ARG A 46 11.55 1.46 9.82
CA ARG A 46 10.08 1.54 9.87
C ARG A 46 9.48 2.11 8.58
N ALA A 47 10.11 3.15 7.99
CA ALA A 47 9.67 3.71 6.72
C ALA A 47 9.80 2.70 5.56
N VAL A 48 10.94 2.00 5.45
CA VAL A 48 11.13 0.94 4.44
C VAL A 48 10.13 -0.19 4.65
N THR A 49 9.92 -0.64 5.89
CA THR A 49 8.95 -1.69 6.21
C THR A 49 7.53 -1.25 5.87
N HIS A 50 7.15 0.01 6.12
CA HIS A 50 5.85 0.53 5.72
C HIS A 50 5.64 0.47 4.20
N ASN A 51 6.65 0.87 3.41
CA ASN A 51 6.59 0.78 1.95
C ASN A 51 6.47 -0.68 1.47
N LEU A 52 7.21 -1.60 2.09
CA LEU A 52 7.10 -3.03 1.80
C LEU A 52 5.73 -3.60 2.16
N MET A 53 5.13 -3.14 3.27
CA MET A 53 3.76 -3.50 3.63
C MET A 53 2.78 -3.03 2.56
N ILE A 54 2.89 -1.79 2.08
CA ILE A 54 2.03 -1.28 0.99
C ILE A 54 2.16 -2.15 -0.26
N LEU A 55 3.38 -2.46 -0.68
CA LEU A 55 3.62 -3.33 -1.84
C LEU A 55 3.07 -4.73 -1.63
N ARG A 56 3.27 -5.32 -0.44
CA ARG A 56 2.75 -6.64 -0.10
C ARG A 56 1.23 -6.66 -0.05
N PHE A 57 0.60 -5.64 0.52
CA PHE A 57 -0.85 -5.52 0.53
C PHE A 57 -1.37 -5.32 -0.89
N ALA A 58 -0.74 -4.47 -1.71
CA ALA A 58 -1.09 -4.31 -3.11
C ALA A 58 -1.00 -5.66 -3.86
N GLU A 59 0.11 -6.39 -3.75
CA GLU A 59 0.25 -7.73 -4.31
C GLU A 59 -0.81 -8.71 -3.79
N LEU A 60 -1.09 -8.71 -2.50
CA LEU A 60 -2.15 -9.56 -1.91
C LEU A 60 -3.53 -9.19 -2.44
N PHE A 61 -3.84 -7.91 -2.62
CA PHE A 61 -5.11 -7.46 -3.18
C PHE A 61 -5.19 -7.81 -4.67
N TYR A 62 -4.14 -7.53 -5.46
CA TYR A 62 -4.07 -7.95 -6.86
C TYR A 62 -4.18 -9.48 -6.99
N ARG A 63 -3.55 -10.24 -6.09
CA ARG A 63 -3.60 -11.71 -6.06
C ARG A 63 -4.93 -12.24 -5.54
N ALA A 64 -5.59 -11.55 -4.61
CA ALA A 64 -6.94 -11.88 -4.13
C ALA A 64 -8.00 -11.64 -5.22
N PHE A 65 -7.82 -10.62 -6.06
CA PHE A 65 -8.60 -10.44 -7.28
C PHE A 65 -8.30 -11.51 -8.34
N LEU A 66 -7.10 -12.10 -8.32
CA LEU A 66 -6.66 -13.19 -9.20
C LEU A 66 -6.94 -14.60 -8.66
N THR A 67 -7.34 -14.74 -7.40
CA THR A 67 -7.94 -15.96 -6.88
C THR A 67 -9.45 -15.86 -7.14
N PRO A 68 -9.97 -16.40 -8.26
CA PRO A 68 -11.39 -16.68 -8.30
C PRO A 68 -11.64 -17.62 -7.14
N TYR A 69 -12.41 -17.14 -6.16
CA TYR A 69 -13.15 -17.92 -5.18
C TYR A 69 -13.18 -19.40 -5.60
N LEU A 70 -12.35 -20.22 -4.94
CA LEU A 70 -12.30 -21.67 -5.13
C LEU A 70 -13.75 -22.19 -5.15
N PRO A 71 -14.29 -22.60 -6.32
CA PRO A 71 -15.48 -23.41 -6.29
C PRO A 71 -14.97 -24.82 -5.99
N LEU A 72 -15.08 -25.22 -4.73
CA LEU A 72 -15.28 -26.64 -4.44
C LEU A 72 -16.43 -27.12 -5.34
N GLN A 73 -16.14 -28.16 -6.13
CA GLN A 73 -17.02 -28.89 -7.06
C GLN A 73 -17.24 -28.29 -8.46
N GLY A 74 -16.37 -28.70 -9.39
CA GLY A 74 -16.79 -29.33 -10.65
C GLY A 74 -17.43 -28.45 -11.73
N ILE A 75 -16.67 -27.52 -12.33
CA ILE A 75 -17.06 -26.88 -13.59
C ILE A 75 -15.93 -27.11 -14.62
N PRO A 76 -16.21 -27.67 -15.80
CA PRO A 76 -15.18 -27.94 -16.81
C PRO A 76 -14.62 -26.64 -17.42
N ASP A 77 -13.31 -26.65 -17.65
CA ASP A 77 -12.42 -25.52 -17.99
C ASP A 77 -12.77 -24.72 -19.27
N THR A 78 -13.81 -25.10 -20.00
CA THR A 78 -14.17 -24.56 -21.31
C THR A 78 -14.95 -23.24 -21.25
N LEU A 79 -15.56 -22.88 -20.11
CA LEU A 79 -16.33 -21.64 -19.98
C LEU A 79 -15.53 -20.46 -19.44
N SER A 80 -14.35 -20.70 -18.85
CA SER A 80 -13.49 -19.66 -18.28
C SER A 80 -12.83 -18.79 -19.35
N SER A 81 -12.40 -19.40 -20.46
CA SER A 81 -11.80 -18.70 -21.61
C SER A 81 -12.81 -17.82 -22.37
N LEU A 82 -14.09 -18.18 -22.37
CA LEU A 82 -15.16 -17.44 -23.06
C LEU A 82 -15.51 -16.12 -22.36
N ILE A 83 -15.46 -16.10 -21.02
CA ILE A 83 -15.70 -14.90 -20.21
C ILE A 83 -14.53 -13.91 -20.35
N PHE A 84 -13.29 -14.40 -20.46
CA PHE A 84 -12.10 -13.56 -20.63
C PHE A 84 -12.03 -12.89 -22.01
N SER A 85 -12.36 -13.63 -23.08
CA SER A 85 -12.36 -13.11 -24.46
C SER A 85 -13.37 -11.98 -24.69
N LYS A 86 -14.60 -12.11 -24.16
CA LYS A 86 -15.64 -11.07 -24.35
C LYS A 86 -15.34 -9.74 -23.66
N ARG A 87 -14.45 -9.70 -22.66
CA ARG A 87 -14.17 -8.47 -21.88
C ARG A 87 -12.99 -7.65 -22.41
N LEU A 88 -12.12 -8.22 -23.24
CA LEU A 88 -11.02 -7.49 -23.90
C LEU A 88 -11.43 -6.77 -25.20
N SER A 89 -12.60 -7.06 -25.77
CA SER A 89 -13.10 -6.44 -27.02
C SER A 89 -13.81 -5.09 -26.84
N LYS A 90 -13.91 -4.54 -25.62
CA LYS A 90 -14.52 -3.22 -25.34
C LYS A 90 -13.50 -2.20 -24.83
N ARG A 91 -12.33 -2.15 -25.46
CA ARG A 91 -11.43 -1.00 -25.39
C ARG A 91 -11.09 -0.56 -26.80
#